data_AF-A0A7G7G7V4-F1
#
_entry.id   AF-A0A7G7G7V4-F1
#
_cell.length_a   1.000
_cell.length_b   1.000
_cell.length_c   1.000
_cell.angle_alpha   90.00
_cell.angle_beta   90.00
_cell.angle_gamma   90.00
#
_symmetry.space_group_name_H-M   'P 1'
#
loop_
_entity.id
_entity.type
_entity.pdbx_description
1 polymer ?
#
loop_
_entity_poly.entity_id
_entity_poly.type
_entity_poly.pdbx_seq_one_letter_code
_entity_poly.pdbx_strand_id
1 'polypeptide(L)'
;MKNRSKEINEQIEFGLDSIDPKAKIEIKLKDFMLIYKTMEEFNRFFQQRMNYPTIKDIETYMGNRDTGAYSVIHNLYYNVLEKYIPKEISEKFGEENDPFDNPRFPYYYNINRK
;
A
#
# COMPACT_ATOMS: atom_id res chain seq x y z
N MET A 1 -19.72 2.96 17.77
CA MET A 1 -19.34 2.31 16.50
C MET A 1 -17.93 2.77 16.18
N LYS A 2 -16.97 1.89 15.88
CA LYS A 2 -15.66 2.34 15.38
C LYS A 2 -15.90 3.12 14.08
N ASN A 3 -15.55 4.39 14.05
CA ASN A 3 -15.82 5.26 12.89
C ASN A 3 -14.95 4.80 11.71
N ARG A 4 -15.56 4.52 10.56
CA ARG A 4 -14.84 4.17 9.34
C ARG A 4 -14.48 5.43 8.56
N SER A 5 -13.30 5.45 7.95
CA SER A 5 -12.93 6.53 7.04
C SER A 5 -13.19 6.14 5.59
N LYS A 6 -13.77 7.08 4.83
CA LYS A 6 -13.86 7.00 3.35
C LYS A 6 -12.68 7.69 2.67
N GLU A 7 -11.92 8.49 3.39
CA GLU A 7 -10.77 9.24 2.89
C GLU A 7 -9.54 8.33 2.93
N ILE A 8 -9.04 7.92 1.77
CA ILE A 8 -7.88 7.03 1.71
C ILE A 8 -6.61 7.69 2.25
N ASN A 9 -6.49 9.02 2.11
CA ASN A 9 -5.36 9.78 2.62
C ASN A 9 -5.26 9.70 4.14
N GLU A 10 -6.40 9.63 4.86
CA GLU A 10 -6.36 9.41 6.31
C GLU A 10 -5.66 8.10 6.66
N GLN A 11 -5.71 7.08 5.81
CA GLN A 11 -5.02 5.81 6.04
C GLN A 11 -3.54 5.87 5.65
N ILE A 12 -3.23 6.55 4.54
CA ILE A 12 -1.86 6.61 3.98
C ILE A 12 -0.97 7.55 4.80
N GLU A 13 -1.52 8.68 5.25
CA GLU A 13 -0.75 9.75 5.90
C GLU A 13 -0.68 9.58 7.42
N PHE A 14 -1.44 8.64 7.99
CA PHE A 14 -1.45 8.41 9.44
C PHE A 14 -0.07 8.02 9.94
N GLY A 15 0.38 8.65 11.02
CA GLY A 15 1.67 8.37 11.64
C GLY A 15 2.87 8.97 10.92
N LEU A 16 2.74 9.52 9.71
CA LEU A 16 3.88 10.08 8.97
C LEU A 16 4.50 11.30 9.68
N ASP A 17 3.70 12.09 10.39
CA ASP A 17 4.18 13.22 11.21
C ASP A 17 5.09 12.79 12.37
N SER A 18 5.12 11.50 12.72
CA SER A 18 6.02 10.96 13.76
C SER A 18 7.44 10.69 13.26
N ILE A 19 7.67 10.77 11.95
CA ILE A 19 8.97 10.52 11.32
C ILE A 19 9.76 11.84 11.28
N ASP A 20 11.06 11.81 11.59
CA ASP A 20 11.94 12.97 11.39
C ASP A 20 11.92 13.39 9.91
N PRO A 21 11.49 14.62 9.57
CA PRO A 21 11.40 15.09 8.19
C PRO A 21 12.75 15.16 7.47
N LYS A 22 13.88 15.02 8.19
CA LYS A 22 15.23 14.94 7.60
C LYS A 22 15.74 13.52 7.44
N ALA A 23 15.06 12.52 7.99
CA ALA A 23 15.44 11.12 7.84
C ALA A 23 15.39 10.71 6.36
N LYS A 24 16.35 9.88 5.95
CA LYS A 24 16.47 9.40 4.58
C LYS A 24 16.83 7.93 4.58
N ILE A 25 16.40 7.25 3.53
CA ILE A 25 16.82 5.89 3.19
C ILE A 25 17.54 5.94 1.84
N GLU A 26 18.50 5.03 1.64
CA GLU A 26 19.13 4.81 0.35
C GLU A 26 18.53 3.57 -0.30
N ILE A 27 18.11 3.68 -1.55
CA ILE A 27 17.53 2.59 -2.34
C ILE A 27 18.38 2.28 -3.56
N LYS A 28 18.53 1.00 -3.89
CA LYS A 28 19.17 0.60 -5.14
C LYS A 28 18.35 1.12 -6.31
N LEU A 29 19.03 1.72 -7.31
CA LEU A 29 18.36 2.26 -8.50
C LEU A 29 17.45 1.24 -9.18
N LYS A 30 17.86 -0.03 -9.27
CA LYS A 30 17.03 -1.10 -9.85
C LYS A 30 15.70 -1.28 -9.12
N ASP A 31 15.72 -1.24 -7.79
CA ASP A 31 14.53 -1.43 -6.96
C ASP A 31 13.63 -0.20 -7.02
N PHE A 32 14.21 1.00 -7.03
CA PHE A 32 13.48 2.24 -7.30
C PHE A 32 12.78 2.20 -8.67
N MET A 33 13.49 1.78 -9.73
CA MET A 33 12.93 1.68 -11.07
C MET A 33 11.78 0.66 -11.14
N LEU A 34 11.88 -0.45 -10.39
CA LEU A 34 10.80 -1.44 -10.30
C LEU A 34 9.55 -0.84 -9.65
N ILE A 35 9.69 -0.08 -8.57
CA ILE A 35 8.59 0.65 -7.91
C ILE A 35 7.98 1.65 -8.88
N TYR A 36 8.82 2.50 -9.50
CA TYR A 36 8.38 3.53 -10.43
C TYR A 36 7.58 2.95 -11.60
N LYS A 37 8.11 1.92 -12.28
CA LYS A 37 7.43 1.28 -13.42
C LYS A 37 6.13 0.58 -13.02
N THR A 38 6.06 0.05 -11.80
CA THR A 38 4.81 -0.51 -11.29
C THR A 38 3.77 0.60 -11.09
N MET A 39 4.13 1.71 -10.46
CA MET A 39 3.22 2.85 -10.30
C MET A 39 2.81 3.47 -11.65
N GLU A 40 3.71 3.51 -12.63
CA GLU A 40 3.40 3.95 -14.00
C GLU A 40 2.31 3.08 -14.64
N GLU A 41 2.42 1.75 -14.52
CA GLU A 41 1.43 0.83 -15.10
C GLU A 41 0.08 0.91 -14.39
N PHE A 42 0.09 1.06 -13.06
CA PHE A 42 -1.13 1.28 -12.30
C PHE A 42 -1.81 2.59 -12.70
N ASN A 43 -1.03 3.66 -12.85
CA ASN A 43 -1.55 4.92 -13.35
C ASN A 43 -2.13 4.74 -14.76
N ARG A 44 -1.41 4.08 -15.68
CA ARG A 44 -1.91 3.79 -17.03
C ARG A 44 -3.24 3.06 -17.00
N PHE A 45 -3.36 2.01 -16.19
CA PHE A 45 -4.59 1.21 -16.08
C PHE A 45 -5.73 2.05 -15.49
N PHE A 46 -5.53 2.66 -14.31
CA PHE A 46 -6.59 3.33 -13.56
C PHE A 46 -6.95 4.74 -14.07
N GLN A 47 -6.08 5.39 -14.84
CA GLN A 47 -6.27 6.78 -15.31
C GLN A 47 -7.53 6.95 -16.17
N GLN A 48 -7.93 5.94 -16.95
CA GLN A 48 -9.12 6.03 -17.80
C GLN A 48 -10.05 4.85 -17.55
N ARG A 49 -11.30 5.13 -17.17
CA ARG A 49 -12.34 4.10 -16.98
C ARG A 49 -12.58 3.22 -18.21
N MET A 50 -12.27 3.73 -19.41
CA MET A 50 -12.36 2.95 -20.65
C MET A 50 -11.41 1.75 -20.69
N ASN A 51 -10.36 1.73 -19.86
CA ASN A 51 -9.44 0.59 -19.74
C ASN A 51 -10.05 -0.56 -18.92
N TYR A 52 -11.10 -0.31 -18.14
CA TYR A 52 -11.75 -1.28 -17.26
C TYR A 52 -13.28 -1.08 -17.29
N PRO A 53 -13.93 -1.30 -18.45
CA PRO A 53 -15.37 -1.05 -18.60
C PRO A 53 -16.23 -1.92 -17.69
N THR A 54 -15.72 -3.06 -17.24
CA THR A 54 -16.41 -3.98 -16.35
C THR A 54 -15.59 -4.31 -15.10
N ILE A 55 -16.27 -4.76 -14.04
CA ILE A 55 -15.61 -5.27 -12.83
C ILE A 55 -14.68 -6.44 -13.18
N LYS A 56 -15.04 -7.27 -14.17
CA LYS A 56 -14.23 -8.40 -14.61
C LYS A 56 -12.87 -7.97 -15.17
N ASP A 57 -12.78 -6.79 -15.79
CA ASP A 57 -11.50 -6.25 -16.28
C ASP A 57 -10.59 -5.87 -15.11
N ILE A 58 -11.17 -5.31 -14.04
CA ILE A 58 -10.46 -5.02 -12.79
C ILE A 58 -10.00 -6.32 -12.13
N GLU A 59 -10.89 -7.31 -12.00
CA GLU A 59 -10.55 -8.62 -11.42
C GLU A 59 -9.45 -9.32 -12.21
N THR A 60 -9.50 -9.26 -13.55
CA THR A 60 -8.50 -9.84 -14.43
C THR A 60 -7.14 -9.13 -14.31
N TYR A 61 -7.14 -7.79 -14.30
CA TYR A 61 -5.92 -7.00 -14.14
C TYR A 61 -5.29 -7.20 -12.76
N MET A 62 -6.10 -7.09 -11.69
CA MET A 62 -5.62 -7.23 -10.32
C MET A 62 -5.15 -8.65 -10.02
N GLY A 63 -5.86 -9.66 -10.53
CA GLY A 63 -5.53 -11.07 -10.30
C GLY A 63 -5.60 -11.43 -8.81
N ASN A 64 -4.59 -12.16 -8.33
CA ASN A 64 -4.49 -12.62 -6.94
C ASN A 64 -3.03 -12.62 -6.48
N ARG A 65 -2.71 -13.33 -5.39
CA ARG A 65 -1.35 -13.36 -4.82
C ARG A 65 -0.31 -13.88 -5.80
N ASP A 66 -0.71 -14.77 -6.70
CA ASP A 66 0.16 -15.51 -7.60
C ASP A 66 0.10 -14.98 -9.05
N THR A 67 -0.92 -14.19 -9.41
CA THR A 67 -1.11 -13.66 -10.77
C THR A 67 -1.58 -12.21 -10.79
N GLY A 68 -1.37 -11.51 -11.90
CA GLY A 68 -1.87 -10.15 -12.11
C GLY A 68 -1.14 -9.08 -11.28
N ALA A 69 -1.68 -7.87 -11.27
CA ALA A 69 -1.06 -6.70 -10.70
C ALA A 69 -0.89 -6.79 -9.16
N TYR A 70 -1.77 -7.51 -8.47
CA TYR A 70 -1.64 -7.73 -7.03
C TYR A 70 -0.42 -8.59 -6.67
N SER A 71 -0.08 -9.60 -7.48
CA SER A 71 1.15 -10.38 -7.28
C SER A 71 2.41 -9.50 -7.33
N VAL A 72 2.42 -8.49 -8.21
CA VAL A 72 3.51 -7.52 -8.32
C VAL A 72 3.56 -6.60 -7.10
N ILE A 73 2.43 -6.06 -6.64
CA ILE A 73 2.36 -5.25 -5.41
C ILE A 73 2.83 -6.07 -4.21
N HIS A 74 2.33 -7.29 -4.07
CA HIS A 74 2.67 -8.18 -2.95
C HIS A 74 4.18 -8.44 -2.93
N ASN A 75 4.78 -8.75 -4.08
CA ASN A 75 6.24 -8.92 -4.18
C ASN A 75 7.00 -7.62 -3.88
N LEU A 76 6.55 -6.48 -4.41
CA LEU A 76 7.16 -5.18 -4.10
C LEU A 76 7.14 -4.87 -2.61
N TYR A 77 6.01 -5.09 -1.94
CA TYR A 77 5.84 -4.80 -0.53
C TYR A 77 6.78 -5.64 0.34
N TYR A 78 6.67 -6.98 0.26
CA TYR A 78 7.39 -7.89 1.15
C TYR A 78 8.85 -8.15 0.72
N ASN A 79 9.14 -8.16 -0.58
CA ASN A 79 10.46 -8.58 -1.07
C ASN A 79 11.33 -7.41 -1.54
N VAL A 80 10.81 -6.20 -1.65
CA VAL A 80 11.58 -5.04 -2.13
C VAL A 80 11.57 -3.91 -1.11
N LEU A 81 10.40 -3.35 -0.79
CA LEU A 81 10.24 -2.18 0.07
C LEU A 81 10.62 -2.47 1.53
N GLU A 82 10.20 -3.61 2.07
CA GLU A 82 10.48 -4.01 3.46
C GLU A 82 11.98 -3.95 3.80
N LYS A 83 12.85 -4.27 2.83
CA LYS A 83 14.31 -4.26 2.99
C LYS A 83 14.91 -2.87 3.25
N TYR A 84 14.17 -1.82 2.91
CA TYR A 84 14.62 -0.44 3.05
C TYR A 84 13.99 0.27 4.26
N ILE A 85 13.11 -0.41 5.00
CA ILE A 85 12.52 0.13 6.22
C ILE A 85 13.57 0.07 7.34
N PRO A 86 13.91 1.20 7.99
CA PRO A 86 14.81 1.20 9.13
C PRO A 86 14.31 0.30 10.26
N LYS A 87 15.23 -0.38 10.95
CA LYS A 87 14.88 -1.35 11.99
C LYS A 87 13.98 -0.74 13.08
N GLU A 88 14.32 0.46 13.55
CA GLU A 88 13.55 1.25 14.52
C GLU A 88 12.11 1.58 14.11
N ILE A 89 11.82 1.57 12.80
CA ILE A 89 10.46 1.72 12.27
C ILE A 89 9.80 0.35 12.18
N SER A 90 10.49 -0.65 11.64
CA SER A 90 9.94 -2.01 11.47
C SER A 90 9.53 -2.67 12.79
N GLU A 91 10.25 -2.40 13.87
CA GLU A 91 9.96 -2.94 15.21
C GLU A 91 8.65 -2.42 15.79
N LYS A 92 8.12 -1.30 15.29
CA LYS A 92 6.86 -0.73 15.77
C LYS A 92 5.62 -1.34 15.10
N PHE A 93 5.81 -2.05 13.98
CA PHE A 93 4.68 -2.59 13.24
C PHE A 93 3.98 -3.73 14.00
N GLY A 94 2.65 -3.66 14.08
CA GLY A 94 1.82 -4.70 14.69
C GLY A 94 1.86 -4.76 16.22
N GLU A 95 2.51 -3.80 16.88
CA GLU A 95 2.41 -3.63 18.33
C GLU A 95 1.08 -2.94 18.71
N GLU A 96 0.63 -3.06 19.97
CA GLU A 96 -0.59 -2.38 20.45
C GLU A 96 -0.55 -0.85 20.26
N ASN A 97 0.65 -0.27 20.06
CA ASN A 97 0.87 1.16 19.84
C ASN A 97 1.57 1.45 18.50
N ASP A 98 1.33 0.65 17.46
CA ASP A 98 1.84 0.91 16.11
C ASP A 98 1.49 2.35 15.68
N PRO A 99 2.47 3.26 15.53
CA PRO A 99 2.20 4.65 15.22
C PRO A 99 1.64 4.84 13.80
N PHE A 100 1.68 3.80 12.97
CA PHE A 100 1.17 3.78 11.59
C PHE A 100 -0.19 3.06 11.48
N ASP A 101 -0.72 2.47 12.56
CA ASP A 101 -2.04 1.82 12.55
C ASP A 101 -3.15 2.84 12.85
N ASN A 102 -3.92 3.19 11.82
CA ASN A 102 -4.99 4.16 11.96
C ASN A 102 -6.16 3.57 12.78
N PRO A 103 -6.57 4.19 13.91
CA PRO A 103 -7.67 3.69 14.74
C PRO A 103 -9.04 3.70 14.02
N ARG A 104 -9.16 4.44 12.92
CA ARG A 104 -10.32 4.44 12.03
C ARG A 104 -10.10 3.46 10.89
N PHE A 105 -10.79 2.34 10.93
CA PHE A 105 -10.74 1.34 9.87
C PHE A 105 -11.14 1.94 8.50
N PRO A 106 -10.49 1.50 7.41
CA PRO A 106 -10.93 1.84 6.06
C PRO A 106 -12.36 1.38 5.81
N TYR A 107 -13.12 2.10 4.97
CA TYR A 107 -14.52 1.77 4.68
C TYR A 107 -14.74 0.33 4.18
N TYR A 108 -13.75 -0.22 3.47
CA TYR A 108 -13.78 -1.56 2.86
C TYR A 108 -13.50 -2.70 3.85
N TYR A 109 -13.05 -2.42 5.08
CA TYR A 109 -12.88 -3.46 6.09
C TYR A 109 -14.23 -4.00 6.56
N ASN A 110 -14.39 -5.33 6.46
CA ASN A 110 -15.54 -6.00 7.03
C ASN A 110 -15.25 -6.42 8.48
N ILE A 111 -15.49 -5.51 9.43
CA ILE A 111 -15.33 -5.76 10.88
C ILE A 111 -16.23 -6.88 11.45
N ASN A 112 -17.12 -7.46 10.64
CA ASN A 112 -17.99 -8.58 11.02
C ASN A 112 -17.53 -9.94 10.49
N ARG A 113 -16.41 -10.03 9.77
CA ARG A 113 -15.79 -11.33 9.47
C ARG A 113 -15.02 -11.81 10.71
N LYS A 114 -15.70 -12.62 11.52
CA LYS A 114 -15.06 -13.51 12.50
C LYS A 114 -14.32 -14.63 11.78
#